data_AF-R0AKE3-F1
#
_entry.id   AF-R0AKE3-F1
#
_cell.length_a   1.000
_cell.length_b   1.000
_cell.length_c   1.000
_cell.angle_alpha   90.00
_cell.angle_beta   90.00
_cell.angle_gamma   90.00
#
_symmetry.space_group_name_H-M   'P 1'
#
loop_
_entity.id
_entity.type
_entity.pdbx_description
1 polymer ?
#
loop_
_entity_poly.entity_id
_entity_poly.type
_entity_poly.pdbx_seq_one_letter_code
_entity_poly.pdbx_strand_id
1 'polypeptide(L)'
;MIQYYNGSIFDSKADILCHQVNCQGAFGYGIAGQVKKLFPEVEKTYKRITKQWIEKENGDTSRLLGRVSAQPVEKDGRWFLIGNLYGQDDYGRKKMVYTDYDALEKAMGEIRSFLEARGKNETVAFPYKIGCGSAGGDWNVVEDIIKRTFEGYSGEVQIWKYEE
;
A
#
# COMPACT_ATOMS: atom_id res chain seq x y z
N MET A 1 -7.98 4.92 15.64
CA MET A 1 -8.42 6.32 15.31
C MET A 1 -7.74 6.75 14.02
N ILE A 2 -8.46 7.38 13.08
CA ILE A 2 -7.88 7.89 11.82
C ILE A 2 -7.46 9.35 12.02
N GLN A 3 -6.23 9.67 11.64
CA GLN A 3 -5.63 10.99 11.76
C GLN A 3 -5.01 11.45 10.45
N TYR A 4 -5.20 12.72 10.12
CA TYR A 4 -4.66 13.35 8.91
C TYR A 4 -3.41 14.17 9.23
N TYR A 5 -2.36 13.98 8.45
CA TYR A 5 -1.08 14.66 8.60
C TYR A 5 -0.69 15.36 7.31
N ASN A 6 0.00 16.50 7.42
CA ASN A 6 0.58 17.21 6.29
C ASN A 6 2.05 16.84 6.15
N GLY A 7 2.50 16.62 4.90
CA GLY A 7 3.88 16.30 4.58
C GLY A 7 4.03 14.99 3.83
N SER A 8 5.27 14.53 3.69
CA SER A 8 5.56 13.28 3.01
C SER A 8 5.17 12.11 3.91
N ILE A 9 4.55 11.07 3.35
CA ILE A 9 4.32 9.82 4.09
C ILE A 9 5.64 9.24 4.65
N PHE A 10 6.78 9.53 4.03
CA PHE A 10 8.10 9.09 4.49
C PHE A 10 8.63 9.86 5.72
N ASP A 11 7.91 10.87 6.18
CA ASP A 11 8.14 11.56 7.46
C ASP A 11 7.40 10.86 8.61
N SER A 12 6.46 9.96 8.28
CA SER A 12 5.74 9.16 9.25
C SER A 12 6.67 8.34 10.13
N LYS A 13 6.26 8.24 11.40
CA LYS A 13 6.84 7.34 12.41
C LYS A 13 5.93 6.12 12.64
N ALA A 14 5.13 5.75 11.65
CA ALA A 14 4.33 4.53 11.66
C ALA A 14 5.22 3.29 11.56
N ASP A 15 4.72 2.17 12.08
CA ASP A 15 5.41 0.88 12.06
C ASP A 15 5.29 0.20 10.69
N ILE A 16 4.27 0.57 9.91
CA ILE A 16 4.09 0.17 8.53
C ILE A 16 3.56 1.32 7.66
N LEU A 17 4.23 1.57 6.53
CA LEU A 17 3.76 2.47 5.48
C LEU A 17 3.23 1.65 4.31
N CYS A 18 1.98 1.86 3.94
CA CYS A 18 1.29 1.12 2.90
C CYS A 18 1.10 1.97 1.65
N HIS A 19 1.29 1.38 0.47
CA HIS A 19 0.94 2.00 -0.81
C HIS A 19 0.40 0.95 -1.79
N GLN A 20 -0.37 1.41 -2.78
CA GLN A 20 -0.93 0.53 -3.81
C GLN A 20 0.13 0.22 -4.87
N VAL A 21 0.20 -1.05 -5.27
CA VAL A 21 1.01 -1.56 -6.38
C VAL A 21 0.15 -2.29 -7.41
N ASN A 22 0.69 -2.51 -8.61
CA ASN A 22 0.06 -3.33 -9.64
C ASN A 22 0.45 -4.81 -9.51
N CYS A 23 -0.24 -5.69 -10.23
CA CYS A 23 0.05 -7.12 -10.28
C CYS A 23 1.09 -7.50 -11.35
N GLN A 24 1.50 -6.55 -12.21
CA GLN A 24 2.42 -6.79 -13.33
C GLN A 24 3.91 -6.58 -13.01
N GLY A 25 4.26 -6.19 -11.78
CA GLY A 25 5.66 -6.02 -11.39
C GLY A 25 6.28 -4.67 -11.80
N ALA A 26 5.48 -3.71 -12.27
CA ALA A 26 5.95 -2.35 -12.53
C ALA A 26 6.03 -1.55 -11.22
N PHE A 27 7.12 -0.80 -11.02
CA PHE A 27 7.40 -0.12 -9.74
C PHE A 27 8.31 1.10 -9.97
N GLY A 28 7.76 2.21 -10.48
CA GLY A 28 8.62 3.33 -10.90
C GLY A 28 7.98 4.70 -10.98
N TYR A 29 6.71 4.85 -10.60
CA TYR A 29 6.01 6.13 -10.65
C TYR A 29 5.22 6.38 -9.36
N GLY A 30 4.91 7.65 -9.07
CA GLY A 30 4.21 8.05 -7.84
C GLY A 30 4.94 7.58 -6.58
N ILE A 31 4.19 7.10 -5.59
CA ILE A 31 4.74 6.58 -4.32
C ILE A 31 5.70 5.41 -4.57
N ALA A 32 5.40 4.47 -5.47
CA ALA A 32 6.30 3.37 -5.80
C ALA A 32 7.66 3.87 -6.33
N GLY A 33 7.67 4.93 -7.15
CA GLY A 33 8.91 5.56 -7.60
C GLY A 33 9.72 6.18 -6.46
N GLN A 34 9.04 6.82 -5.50
CA GLN A 34 9.69 7.39 -4.31
C GLN A 34 10.23 6.30 -3.37
N VAL A 35 9.45 5.24 -3.13
CA VAL A 35 9.88 4.05 -2.38
C VAL A 35 11.12 3.46 -3.03
N LYS A 36 11.16 3.28 -4.35
CA LYS A 36 12.34 2.78 -5.08
C LYS A 36 13.58 3.64 -4.86
N LYS A 37 13.42 4.98 -4.84
CA LYS A 37 14.53 5.92 -4.66
C LYS A 37 15.09 5.87 -3.25
N LEU A 38 14.23 5.76 -2.24
CA LEU A 38 14.60 5.75 -0.82
C LEU A 38 15.04 4.37 -0.33
N PHE A 39 14.35 3.33 -0.77
CA PHE A 39 14.46 1.94 -0.31
C PHE A 39 14.50 0.96 -1.51
N PRO A 40 15.59 0.94 -2.30
CA PRO A 40 15.69 0.14 -3.52
C PRO A 40 15.52 -1.38 -3.29
N GLU A 41 15.75 -1.87 -2.08
CA GLU A 41 15.48 -3.24 -1.66
C GLU A 41 13.99 -3.62 -1.75
N VAL A 42 13.08 -2.66 -1.58
CA VAL A 42 11.63 -2.89 -1.69
C VAL A 42 11.26 -3.24 -3.12
N GLU A 43 11.79 -2.53 -4.12
CA GLU A 43 11.55 -2.86 -5.55
C GLU A 43 12.07 -4.26 -5.86
N LYS A 44 13.29 -4.60 -5.39
CA LYS A 44 13.91 -5.91 -5.63
C LYS A 44 13.06 -7.05 -5.08
N THR A 45 12.63 -6.92 -3.83
CA THR A 45 11.77 -7.92 -3.17
C THR A 45 10.40 -8.00 -3.84
N TYR A 46 9.76 -6.86 -4.10
CA TYR A 46 8.47 -6.80 -4.79
C TYR A 46 8.53 -7.52 -6.15
N LYS A 47 9.50 -7.20 -7.01
CA LYS A 47 9.62 -7.86 -8.34
C LYS A 47 9.82 -9.36 -8.23
N ARG A 48 10.65 -9.80 -7.27
CA ARG A 48 10.90 -11.22 -7.04
C ARG A 48 9.62 -11.96 -6.59
N ILE A 49 8.91 -11.41 -5.60
CA ILE A 49 7.67 -12.00 -5.07
C ILE A 49 6.58 -12.00 -6.15
N THR A 50 6.37 -10.87 -6.82
CA THR A 50 5.37 -10.75 -7.89
C THR A 50 5.63 -11.76 -8.99
N LYS A 51 6.88 -11.90 -9.46
CA LYS A 51 7.25 -12.92 -10.46
C LYS A 51 6.91 -14.34 -9.98
N GLN A 52 7.27 -14.69 -8.74
CA GLN A 52 6.99 -16.01 -8.18
C GLN A 52 5.49 -16.29 -8.05
N TRP A 53 4.69 -15.30 -7.68
CA TRP A 53 3.24 -15.44 -7.61
C TRP A 53 2.60 -15.57 -9.00
N ILE A 54 3.04 -14.78 -9.97
CA ILE A 54 2.57 -14.91 -11.36
C ILE A 54 2.86 -16.32 -11.88
N GLU A 55 4.08 -16.84 -11.68
CA GLU A 55 4.46 -18.20 -12.07
C GLU A 55 3.56 -19.26 -11.40
N LYS A 56 3.29 -19.11 -10.10
CA LYS A 56 2.42 -20.01 -9.34
C LYS A 56 0.97 -20.00 -9.84
N GLU A 57 0.49 -18.86 -10.28
CA GLU A 57 -0.87 -18.66 -10.80
C GLU A 57 -0.94 -18.86 -12.32
N ASN A 58 0.05 -19.57 -12.91
CA ASN A 58 0.13 -19.89 -14.33
C ASN A 58 0.07 -18.67 -15.27
N GLY A 59 0.64 -17.54 -14.84
CA GLY A 59 0.65 -16.30 -15.60
C GLY A 59 -0.55 -15.38 -15.36
N ASP A 60 -1.56 -15.80 -14.59
CA ASP A 60 -2.76 -15.01 -14.30
C ASP A 60 -2.46 -13.96 -13.21
N THR A 61 -2.14 -12.73 -13.63
CA THR A 61 -1.78 -11.62 -12.74
C THR A 61 -2.96 -11.20 -11.85
N SER A 62 -4.20 -11.37 -12.32
CA SER A 62 -5.40 -10.99 -11.55
C SER A 62 -5.53 -11.77 -10.23
N ARG A 63 -4.91 -12.95 -10.12
CA ARG A 63 -4.87 -13.77 -8.90
C ARG A 63 -4.01 -13.17 -7.77
N LEU A 64 -3.28 -12.10 -8.07
CA LEU A 64 -2.52 -11.35 -7.08
C LEU A 64 -3.35 -10.23 -6.44
N LEU A 65 -4.52 -9.89 -6.99
CA LEU A 65 -5.40 -8.87 -6.43
C LEU A 65 -5.77 -9.18 -4.98
N GLY A 66 -5.63 -8.16 -4.14
CA GLY A 66 -5.88 -8.19 -2.71
C GLY A 66 -4.79 -8.85 -1.87
N ARG A 67 -3.67 -9.25 -2.48
CA ARG A 67 -2.49 -9.71 -1.72
C ARG A 67 -1.71 -8.53 -1.15
N VAL A 68 -0.86 -8.86 -0.19
CA VAL A 68 0.10 -7.93 0.41
C VAL A 68 1.48 -8.56 0.40
N SER A 69 2.49 -7.79 0.02
CA SER A 69 3.89 -8.11 0.37
C SER A 69 4.44 -7.00 1.27
N ALA A 70 5.31 -7.35 2.21
CA ALA A 70 5.94 -6.39 3.10
C ALA A 70 7.45 -6.58 3.10
N GLN A 71 8.19 -5.47 3.13
CA GLN A 71 9.65 -5.46 3.21
C GLN A 71 10.08 -4.59 4.40
N PRO A 72 10.86 -5.12 5.35
CA PRO A 72 11.49 -4.29 6.38
C PRO A 72 12.54 -3.39 5.74
N VAL A 73 12.56 -2.14 6.19
CA VAL A 73 13.49 -1.10 5.77
C VAL A 73 13.96 -0.32 7.01
N GLU A 74 15.08 0.38 6.85
CA GLU A 74 15.68 1.19 7.90
C GLU A 74 15.85 2.63 7.41
N LYS A 75 15.52 3.60 8.27
CA LYS A 75 15.78 5.02 8.04
C LYS A 75 16.07 5.69 9.38
N ASP A 76 17.18 6.43 9.46
CA ASP A 76 17.59 7.23 10.62
C ASP A 76 17.65 6.43 11.94
N GLY A 77 18.14 5.18 11.88
CA GLY A 77 18.26 4.26 13.01
C GLY A 77 16.96 3.55 13.40
N ARG A 78 15.87 3.71 12.64
CA ARG A 78 14.57 3.08 12.92
C ARG A 78 14.18 2.09 11.84
N TRP A 79 13.78 0.90 12.28
CA TRP A 79 13.17 -0.13 11.43
C TRP A 79 11.64 0.01 11.36
N PHE A 80 11.09 -0.18 10.17
CA PHE A 80 9.65 -0.23 9.89
C PHE A 80 9.39 -1.04 8.61
N LEU A 81 8.12 -1.27 8.28
CA LEU A 81 7.72 -2.03 7.09
C LEU A 81 7.22 -1.11 5.97
N ILE A 82 7.56 -1.44 4.72
CA ILE A 82 6.82 -0.97 3.54
C ILE A 82 5.89 -2.08 3.09
N GLY A 83 4.58 -1.84 3.13
CA GLY A 83 3.52 -2.72 2.64
C GLY A 83 3.12 -2.38 1.20
N ASN A 84 3.28 -3.31 0.28
CA ASN A 84 2.82 -3.22 -1.10
C ASN A 84 1.44 -3.89 -1.21
N LEU A 85 0.38 -3.11 -1.40
CA LEU A 85 -1.00 -3.56 -1.48
C LEU A 85 -1.37 -3.77 -2.96
N TYR A 86 -1.64 -5.00 -3.37
CA TYR A 86 -1.96 -5.34 -4.75
C TYR A 86 -3.41 -5.01 -5.07
N GLY A 87 -3.70 -3.72 -5.29
CA GLY A 87 -5.04 -3.19 -5.57
C GLY A 87 -5.31 -2.88 -7.03
N GLN A 88 -4.44 -3.33 -7.93
CA GLN A 88 -4.47 -2.97 -9.35
C GLN A 88 -3.90 -4.12 -10.18
N ASP A 89 -4.62 -4.64 -11.16
CA ASP A 89 -4.09 -5.72 -12.02
C ASP A 89 -3.17 -5.13 -13.10
N ASP A 90 -3.74 -4.31 -13.98
CA ASP A 90 -3.04 -3.59 -15.06
C ASP A 90 -2.67 -2.16 -14.68
N TYR A 91 -1.76 -1.50 -15.40
CA TYR A 91 -1.34 -0.12 -15.17
C TYR A 91 -1.12 0.67 -16.46
N GLY A 92 -1.26 2.00 -16.40
CA GLY A 92 -1.00 2.81 -17.58
C GLY A 92 -1.39 4.27 -17.43
N ARG A 93 -1.49 4.93 -18.59
CA ARG A 93 -1.86 6.35 -18.72
C ARG A 93 -3.26 6.52 -19.33
N LYS A 94 -4.00 5.43 -19.58
CA LYS A 94 -5.35 5.53 -20.13
C LYS A 94 -6.28 6.10 -19.05
N LYS A 95 -7.27 6.88 -19.48
CA LYS A 95 -8.28 7.47 -18.58
C LYS A 95 -9.32 6.41 -18.20
N MET A 96 -8.95 5.51 -17.30
CA MET A 96 -9.81 4.50 -16.72
C MET A 96 -9.46 4.25 -15.25
N VAL A 97 -10.36 3.57 -14.54
CA VAL A 97 -10.12 3.14 -13.16
C VAL A 97 -9.35 1.81 -13.22
N TYR A 98 -8.12 1.83 -12.73
CA TYR A 98 -7.26 0.66 -12.56
C TYR A 98 -7.32 0.10 -11.14
N THR A 99 -7.70 0.92 -10.16
CA THR A 99 -7.90 0.44 -8.79
C THR A 99 -9.13 -0.47 -8.74
N ASP A 100 -8.88 -1.69 -8.29
CA ASP A 100 -9.91 -2.62 -7.87
C ASP A 100 -10.17 -2.37 -6.38
N TYR A 101 -11.35 -1.82 -6.08
CA TYR A 101 -11.71 -1.42 -4.72
C TYR A 101 -11.83 -2.61 -3.76
N ASP A 102 -12.36 -3.74 -4.25
CA ASP A 102 -12.53 -4.95 -3.44
C ASP A 102 -11.15 -5.55 -3.13
N ALA A 103 -10.23 -5.53 -4.09
CA ALA A 103 -8.84 -5.91 -3.89
C ALA A 103 -8.14 -4.99 -2.89
N LEU A 104 -8.34 -3.67 -2.99
CA LEU A 104 -7.73 -2.72 -2.06
C LEU A 104 -8.26 -2.90 -0.64
N GLU A 105 -9.56 -3.09 -0.46
CA GLU A 105 -10.20 -3.38 0.83
C GLU A 105 -9.66 -4.69 1.42
N LYS A 106 -9.58 -5.76 0.60
CA LYS A 106 -8.99 -7.03 1.02
C LYS A 106 -7.53 -6.88 1.47
N ALA A 107 -6.71 -6.16 0.71
CA ALA A 107 -5.31 -5.93 1.06
C ALA A 107 -5.16 -5.10 2.35
N MET A 108 -6.03 -4.10 2.57
CA MET A 108 -6.07 -3.36 3.84
C MET A 108 -6.53 -4.25 5.00
N GLY A 109 -7.45 -5.18 4.78
CA GLY A 109 -7.89 -6.17 5.76
C GLY A 109 -6.78 -7.12 6.20
N GLU A 110 -5.91 -7.53 5.27
CA GLU A 110 -4.70 -8.30 5.57
C GLU A 110 -3.72 -7.49 6.44
N ILE A 111 -3.54 -6.19 6.16
CA ILE A 111 -2.75 -5.29 7.00
C ILE A 111 -3.35 -5.17 8.40
N ARG A 112 -4.68 -5.00 8.51
CA ARG A 112 -5.37 -4.92 9.80
C ARG A 112 -5.15 -6.19 10.61
N SER A 113 -5.36 -7.36 10.01
CA SER A 113 -5.17 -8.66 10.65
C SER A 113 -3.73 -8.86 11.11
N PHE A 114 -2.76 -8.45 10.29
CA PHE A 114 -1.34 -8.50 10.63
C PHE A 114 -1.01 -7.64 11.86
N LEU A 115 -1.54 -6.43 11.95
CA LEU A 115 -1.31 -5.52 13.08
C LEU A 115 -1.95 -6.05 14.37
N GLU A 116 -3.16 -6.60 14.30
CA GLU A 116 -3.84 -7.20 15.45
C GLU A 116 -3.09 -8.42 15.99
N ALA A 117 -2.62 -9.29 15.10
CA ALA A 117 -1.88 -10.49 15.47
C ALA A 117 -0.57 -10.16 16.22
N ARG A 118 -0.01 -8.96 16.02
CA ARG A 118 1.18 -8.49 16.75
C ARG A 118 0.87 -7.96 18.14
N GLY A 119 -0.38 -7.55 18.40
CA GLY A 119 -0.86 -7.16 19.74
C GLY A 119 -0.21 -5.92 20.36
N LYS A 120 0.40 -5.06 19.54
CA LYS A 120 1.22 -3.91 20.01
C LYS A 120 0.61 -2.53 19.76
N ASN A 121 -0.64 -2.46 19.28
CA ASN A 121 -1.29 -1.21 18.86
C ASN A 121 -0.44 -0.39 17.89
N GLU A 122 0.17 -1.07 16.91
CA GLU A 122 1.09 -0.47 15.95
C GLU A 122 0.40 0.55 15.05
N THR A 123 1.16 1.53 14.58
CA THR A 123 0.63 2.57 13.70
C THR A 123 0.82 2.17 12.24
N VAL A 124 -0.23 2.38 11.42
CA VAL A 124 -0.17 2.24 9.96
C VAL A 124 -0.36 3.58 9.29
N ALA A 125 0.38 3.84 8.21
CA ALA A 125 0.19 5.05 7.40
C ALA A 125 -0.14 4.72 5.94
N PHE A 126 -1.03 5.51 5.36
CA PHE A 126 -1.39 5.51 3.94
C PHE A 126 -1.15 6.90 3.34
N PRO A 127 -0.76 7.00 2.07
CA PRO A 127 -0.73 8.29 1.40
C PRO A 127 -2.16 8.71 1.11
N TYR A 128 -2.45 10.00 1.30
CA TYR A 128 -3.66 10.61 0.77
C TYR A 128 -3.77 10.32 -0.73
N LYS A 129 -4.97 10.00 -1.21
CA LYS A 129 -5.22 9.56 -2.59
C LYS A 129 -4.51 8.24 -2.99
N ILE A 130 -4.24 7.34 -2.05
CA ILE A 130 -3.88 5.95 -2.38
C ILE A 130 -4.90 5.37 -3.38
N GLY A 131 -4.42 4.76 -4.48
CA GLY A 131 -5.28 4.23 -5.54
C GLY A 131 -6.00 5.27 -6.42
N CYS A 132 -5.95 6.56 -6.09
CA CYS A 132 -6.77 7.56 -6.79
C CYS A 132 -6.04 8.29 -7.92
N GLY A 133 -4.73 8.51 -7.78
CA GLY A 133 -3.92 9.27 -8.74
C GLY A 133 -3.79 8.60 -10.11
N SER A 134 -2.64 7.99 -10.40
CA SER A 134 -2.43 7.32 -11.70
C SER A 134 -3.31 6.09 -11.91
N ALA A 135 -3.91 5.56 -10.85
CA ALA A 135 -4.83 4.42 -10.91
C ALA A 135 -6.30 4.83 -11.05
N GLY A 136 -6.63 6.12 -11.00
CA GLY A 136 -7.94 6.66 -11.36
C GLY A 136 -9.09 6.36 -10.39
N GLY A 137 -8.82 5.83 -9.19
CA GLY A 137 -9.83 5.63 -8.16
C GLY A 137 -10.44 6.94 -7.62
N ASP A 138 -11.59 6.81 -6.94
CA ASP A 138 -12.28 7.88 -6.25
C ASP A 138 -11.88 7.88 -4.77
N TRP A 139 -11.38 9.02 -4.29
CA TRP A 139 -10.93 9.16 -2.92
C TRP A 139 -12.04 8.93 -1.90
N ASN A 140 -13.29 9.33 -2.18
CA ASN A 140 -14.38 9.13 -1.22
C ASN A 140 -14.62 7.63 -0.99
N VAL A 141 -14.55 6.83 -2.05
CA VAL A 141 -14.69 5.37 -1.98
C VAL A 141 -13.53 4.75 -1.20
N VAL A 142 -12.29 5.18 -1.50
CA VAL A 142 -11.09 4.67 -0.80
C VAL A 142 -11.07 5.08 0.67
N GLU A 143 -11.47 6.31 1.00
CA GLU A 143 -11.55 6.80 2.37
C GLU A 143 -12.58 6.00 3.18
N ASP A 144 -13.73 5.68 2.58
CA ASP A 144 -14.74 4.85 3.21
C ASP A 144 -14.26 3.41 3.43
N ILE A 145 -13.50 2.85 2.49
CA ILE A 145 -12.82 1.55 2.67
C ILE A 145 -11.89 1.60 3.88
N ILE A 146 -11.01 2.60 3.97
CA ILE A 146 -10.08 2.75 5.10
C ILE A 146 -10.86 2.84 6.42
N LYS A 147 -11.92 3.66 6.47
CA LYS A 147 -12.77 3.81 7.66
C LYS A 147 -13.40 2.50 8.10
N ARG A 148 -14.00 1.73 7.18
CA ARG A 148 -14.61 0.44 7.47
C ARG A 148 -13.57 -0.59 7.92
N THR A 149 -12.47 -0.74 7.17
CA THR A 149 -11.44 -1.75 7.45
C THR A 149 -10.76 -1.53 8.80
N PHE A 150 -10.58 -0.27 9.21
CA PHE A 150 -9.91 0.07 10.47
C PHE A 150 -10.86 0.51 11.59
N GLU A 151 -12.16 0.26 11.45
CA GLU A 151 -13.11 0.45 12.53
C GLU A 151 -12.70 -0.37 13.76
N GLY A 152 -12.85 0.21 14.95
CA GLY A 152 -12.44 -0.42 16.21
C GLY A 152 -10.94 -0.71 16.34
N TYR A 153 -10.06 -0.19 15.47
CA TYR A 153 -8.61 -0.38 15.65
C TYR A 153 -8.13 0.37 16.89
N SER A 154 -7.45 -0.36 17.79
CA SER A 154 -6.84 0.20 18.99
C SER A 154 -5.60 1.04 18.68
N GLY A 155 -4.89 0.74 17.58
CA GLY A 155 -3.78 1.54 17.09
C GLY A 155 -4.21 2.77 16.28
N GLU A 156 -3.22 3.47 15.76
CA GLU A 156 -3.41 4.68 14.96
C GLU A 156 -3.35 4.39 13.47
N VAL A 157 -4.23 5.03 12.71
CA VAL A 157 -4.22 5.02 11.24
C VAL A 157 -3.94 6.42 10.75
N GLN A 158 -2.85 6.60 10.02
CA GLN A 158 -2.41 7.89 9.50
C GLN A 158 -2.72 8.02 8.03
N ILE A 159 -3.26 9.17 7.63
CA ILE A 159 -3.41 9.55 6.22
C ILE A 159 -2.53 10.77 5.97
N TRP A 160 -1.51 10.61 5.12
CA TRP A 160 -0.52 11.65 4.84
C TRP A 160 -0.82 12.40 3.56
N LYS A 161 -1.18 13.68 3.71
CA LYS A 161 -1.43 14.61 2.62
C LYS A 161 -0.15 15.37 2.29
N TYR A 162 0.44 15.01 1.17
CA TYR A 162 1.47 15.83 0.55
C TYR A 162 0.76 17.01 -0.14
N GLU A 163 1.03 18.23 0.32
CA GLU A 163 0.65 19.44 -0.42
C GLU A 163 1.75 19.73 -1.45
N GLU A 164 1.35 19.78 -2.72
CA GLU A 164 2.17 20.35 -3.80
C GLU A 164 2.05 21.87 -3.80
#